data_AF-A0A937PV37-F1
#
_entry.id   AF-A0A937PV37-F1
#
_cell.length_a   1.000
_cell.length_b   1.000
_cell.length_c   1.000
_cell.angle_alpha   90.00
_cell.angle_beta   90.00
_cell.angle_gamma   90.00
#
_symmetry.space_group_name_H-M   'P 1'
#
loop_
_entity.id
_entity.type
_entity.pdbx_description
1 polymer ?
#
loop_
_entity_poly.entity_id
_entity_poly.type
_entity_poly.pdbx_seq_one_letter_code
_entity_poly.pdbx_strand_id
1 'polypeptide(L)'
;MTKMITHKAWTIVAIMLSTGALTVTGFARDAERDYAFDGKISRRVLENYLSRSITFCEILNPDRIEKQLNGDVDDNIRMLTNIGVKFAGRAIYMWGGESRFDGLLARARPIVKKIHAADPDIVLQAAAFEIVSKQVETLKVPKWVFDEFALDFENRNFDYEAMLYPDGHRVNQWRGGSSVPDMSKLET
;
A
#
# COMPACT_ATOMS: atom_id res chain seq x y z
N MET A 1 68.41 -53.49 -28.98
CA MET A 1 68.38 -52.50 -27.88
C MET A 1 66.96 -51.93 -27.82
N THR A 2 66.01 -52.58 -27.15
CA THR A 2 65.69 -52.56 -25.71
C THR A 2 64.97 -51.27 -25.26
N LYS A 3 63.84 -51.50 -24.56
CA LYS A 3 62.94 -50.61 -23.78
C LYS A 3 61.77 -50.05 -24.59
N MET A 4 60.55 -50.62 -24.54
CA MET A 4 59.68 -50.92 -23.39
C MET A 4 59.47 -49.68 -22.51
N ILE A 5 58.39 -48.94 -22.79
CA ILE A 5 57.86 -47.91 -21.90
C ILE A 5 56.44 -48.32 -21.54
N THR A 6 56.26 -48.45 -20.23
CA THR A 6 55.14 -49.00 -19.50
C THR A 6 53.99 -48.00 -19.37
N HIS A 7 52.77 -48.54 -19.42
CA HIS A 7 51.52 -47.83 -19.13
C HIS A 7 51.52 -47.31 -17.69
N LYS A 8 51.25 -46.01 -17.50
CA LYS A 8 50.82 -45.46 -16.21
C LYS A 8 49.30 -45.32 -16.24
N ALA A 9 48.63 -46.26 -15.58
CA ALA A 9 47.21 -46.17 -15.25
C ALA A 9 47.01 -45.04 -14.23
N TRP A 10 46.22 -44.03 -14.61
CA TRP A 10 45.70 -43.04 -13.66
C TRP A 10 44.43 -43.61 -13.07
N THR A 11 44.46 -43.93 -11.78
CA THR A 11 43.25 -44.31 -11.03
C THR A 11 42.49 -43.01 -10.71
N ILE A 12 41.37 -42.78 -11.38
CA ILE A 12 40.40 -41.74 -10.99
C ILE A 12 39.52 -42.38 -9.92
N VAL A 13 39.62 -41.89 -8.69
CA VAL A 13 38.66 -42.19 -7.63
C VAL A 13 37.40 -41.38 -7.91
N ALA A 14 36.36 -42.04 -8.42
CA ALA A 14 35.03 -41.44 -8.52
C ALA A 14 34.38 -41.47 -7.13
N ILE A 15 34.28 -40.31 -6.48
CA ILE A 15 33.42 -40.13 -5.31
C ILE A 15 31.98 -40.14 -5.83
N MET A 16 31.28 -41.26 -5.65
CA MET A 16 29.82 -41.30 -5.79
C MET A 16 29.20 -40.49 -4.65
N LEU A 17 28.93 -39.21 -4.91
CA LEU A 17 27.94 -38.45 -4.14
C LEU A 17 26.57 -39.00 -4.52
N SER A 18 25.99 -39.78 -3.61
CA SER A 18 24.60 -40.19 -3.69
C SER A 18 23.72 -38.94 -3.74
N THR A 19 23.14 -38.65 -4.90
CA THR A 19 22.04 -37.71 -5.05
C THR A 19 20.82 -38.30 -4.35
N GLY A 20 20.75 -38.13 -3.03
CA GLY A 20 19.49 -38.18 -2.33
C GLY A 20 18.60 -37.11 -2.92
N ALA A 21 17.66 -37.50 -3.78
CA ALA A 21 16.60 -36.64 -4.24
C ALA A 21 15.78 -36.24 -3.01
N LEU A 22 16.14 -35.10 -2.41
CA LEU A 22 15.27 -34.42 -1.48
C LEU A 22 14.08 -33.97 -2.33
N THR A 23 13.01 -34.76 -2.33
CA THR A 23 11.71 -34.27 -2.79
C THR A 23 11.35 -33.14 -1.86
N VAL A 24 11.71 -31.91 -2.28
CA VAL A 24 11.04 -30.71 -1.81
C VAL A 24 9.59 -30.96 -2.19
N THR A 25 8.77 -31.36 -1.21
CA THR A 25 7.33 -31.26 -1.33
C THR A 25 7.08 -29.80 -1.64
N GLY A 26 6.88 -29.49 -2.92
CA GLY A 26 6.47 -28.16 -3.34
C GLY A 26 5.28 -27.81 -2.46
N PHE A 27 5.34 -26.65 -1.80
CA PHE A 27 4.14 -26.05 -1.26
C PHE A 27 3.10 -26.16 -2.37
N ALA A 28 1.99 -26.83 -2.08
CA ALA A 28 0.88 -26.89 -3.01
C ALA A 28 0.70 -25.47 -3.53
N ARG A 29 0.84 -25.27 -4.85
CA ARG A 29 0.37 -24.03 -5.46
C ARG A 29 -1.05 -23.91 -4.94
N ASP A 30 -1.31 -22.94 -4.06
CA ASP A 30 -2.65 -22.50 -3.71
C ASP A 30 -3.37 -22.50 -5.06
N ALA A 31 -4.39 -23.35 -5.23
CA ALA A 31 -5.24 -23.24 -6.41
C ALA A 31 -5.59 -21.75 -6.51
N GLU A 32 -5.26 -21.15 -7.65
CA GLU A 32 -5.20 -19.69 -7.82
C GLU A 32 -6.43 -19.07 -7.17
N ARG A 33 -6.21 -18.37 -6.03
CA ARG A 33 -7.31 -17.84 -5.25
C ARG A 33 -8.01 -16.79 -6.11
N ASP A 34 -9.33 -16.85 -6.14
CA ASP A 34 -10.14 -15.87 -6.86
C ASP A 34 -10.13 -14.54 -6.11
N TYR A 35 -9.70 -13.48 -6.78
CA TYR A 35 -9.71 -12.10 -6.28
C TYR A 35 -10.69 -11.20 -7.04
N ALA A 36 -11.39 -11.72 -8.05
CA ALA A 36 -12.28 -10.91 -8.87
C ALA A 36 -13.55 -10.53 -8.10
N PHE A 37 -13.91 -9.25 -8.15
CA PHE A 37 -15.21 -8.76 -7.69
C PHE A 37 -15.58 -7.49 -8.47
N ASP A 38 -16.89 -7.28 -8.64
CA ASP A 38 -17.46 -6.03 -9.13
C ASP A 38 -18.63 -5.64 -8.21
N GLY A 39 -18.54 -4.46 -7.61
CA GLY A 39 -19.45 -4.03 -6.55
C GLY A 39 -19.33 -4.88 -5.27
N LYS A 40 -20.34 -5.68 -4.97
CA LYS A 40 -20.42 -6.40 -3.68
C LYS A 40 -19.44 -7.57 -3.66
N ILE A 41 -18.44 -7.48 -2.80
CA ILE A 41 -17.48 -8.57 -2.57
C ILE A 41 -18.16 -9.78 -1.92
N SER A 42 -17.94 -10.97 -2.46
CA SER A 42 -18.39 -12.21 -1.82
C SER A 42 -17.55 -12.49 -0.57
N ARG A 43 -18.12 -13.20 0.41
CA ARG A 43 -17.37 -13.57 1.62
C ARG A 43 -16.08 -14.31 1.30
N ARG A 44 -16.12 -15.26 0.35
CA ARG A 44 -14.95 -16.03 -0.08
C ARG A 44 -13.85 -15.14 -0.65
N VAL A 45 -14.20 -14.22 -1.55
CA VAL A 45 -13.23 -13.29 -2.16
C VAL A 45 -12.67 -12.34 -1.11
N LEU A 46 -13.50 -11.84 -0.19
CA LEU A 46 -13.06 -11.03 0.94
C LEU A 46 -12.06 -11.79 1.82
N GLU A 47 -12.35 -13.04 2.19
CA GLU A 47 -11.46 -13.88 2.99
C GLU A 47 -10.14 -14.17 2.27
N ASN A 48 -10.15 -14.30 0.93
CA ASN A 48 -8.93 -14.40 0.12
C ASN A 48 -8.06 -13.14 0.28
N TYR A 49 -8.63 -11.94 0.16
CA TYR A 49 -7.91 -10.68 0.40
C TYR A 49 -7.38 -10.57 1.82
N LEU A 50 -8.22 -10.84 2.83
CA LEU A 50 -7.86 -10.74 4.24
C LEU A 50 -6.72 -11.69 4.61
N SER A 51 -6.70 -12.90 4.06
CA SER A 51 -5.63 -13.89 4.29
C SER A 51 -4.25 -13.45 3.76
N ARG A 52 -4.21 -12.42 2.93
CA ARG A 52 -3.02 -11.81 2.32
C ARG A 52 -2.94 -10.31 2.59
N SER A 53 -3.51 -9.87 3.72
CA SER A 53 -3.51 -8.46 4.12
C SER A 53 -2.27 -8.11 4.95
N ILE A 54 -1.75 -6.91 4.75
CA ILE A 54 -0.70 -6.32 5.57
C ILE A 54 -1.04 -4.86 5.87
N THR A 55 -0.66 -4.37 7.05
CA THR A 55 -0.52 -2.93 7.26
C THR A 55 0.93 -2.56 6.95
N PHE A 56 1.15 -1.92 5.80
CA PHE A 56 2.45 -1.38 5.43
C PHE A 56 2.30 0.12 5.16
N CYS A 57 2.46 0.88 6.25
CA CYS A 57 2.24 2.32 6.24
C CYS A 57 3.16 3.04 5.24
N GLU A 58 2.59 4.02 4.54
CA GLU A 58 3.33 4.99 3.72
C GLU A 58 4.11 4.42 2.52
N ILE A 59 3.79 3.22 2.04
CA ILE A 59 4.45 2.64 0.85
C ILE A 59 4.24 3.46 -0.44
N LEU A 60 3.23 4.32 -0.49
CA LEU A 60 2.98 5.25 -1.59
C LEU A 60 3.52 6.67 -1.32
N ASN A 61 4.38 6.85 -0.31
CA ASN A 61 5.03 8.11 0.01
C ASN A 61 6.56 8.00 -0.26
N PRO A 62 7.01 8.21 -1.51
CA PRO A 62 8.42 8.02 -1.86
C PRO A 62 9.36 8.94 -1.09
N ASP A 63 8.94 10.18 -0.81
CA ASP A 63 9.74 11.10 -0.01
C ASP A 63 9.94 10.58 1.42
N ARG A 64 8.94 9.91 2.01
CA ARG A 64 9.10 9.26 3.32
C ARG A 64 10.09 8.11 3.24
N ILE A 65 9.93 7.24 2.24
CA ILE A 65 10.76 6.04 2.07
C ILE A 65 12.22 6.43 1.82
N GLU A 66 12.48 7.22 0.79
CA GLU A 66 13.82 7.46 0.27
C GLU A 66 14.56 8.53 1.09
N LYS A 67 13.87 9.61 1.48
CA LYS A 67 14.54 10.78 2.10
C LYS A 67 14.56 10.74 3.62
N GLN A 68 13.58 10.11 4.26
CA GLN A 68 13.45 10.12 5.72
C GLN A 68 13.82 8.79 6.35
N LEU A 69 13.51 7.68 5.68
CA LEU A 69 13.81 6.33 6.19
C LEU A 69 15.04 5.71 5.52
N ASN A 70 15.61 6.38 4.51
CA ASN A 70 16.76 5.90 3.75
C ASN A 70 16.53 4.48 3.16
N GLY A 71 15.28 4.21 2.77
CA GLY A 71 14.84 2.96 2.15
C GLY A 71 14.72 3.07 0.63
N ASP A 72 14.24 1.99 0.01
CA ASP A 72 14.11 1.87 -1.44
C ASP A 72 12.69 1.45 -1.82
N VAL A 73 12.07 2.18 -2.75
CA VAL A 73 10.69 1.91 -3.20
C VAL A 73 10.59 0.59 -3.94
N ASP A 74 11.55 0.28 -4.81
CA ASP A 74 11.52 -0.93 -5.63
C ASP A 74 11.79 -2.18 -4.77
N ASP A 75 12.59 -2.08 -3.72
CA ASP A 75 12.80 -3.16 -2.75
C ASP A 75 11.53 -3.46 -1.93
N ASN A 76 10.80 -2.41 -1.53
CA ASN A 76 9.49 -2.56 -0.89
C ASN A 76 8.48 -3.25 -1.83
N ILE A 77 8.45 -2.88 -3.11
CA ILE A 77 7.60 -3.54 -4.12
C ILE A 77 8.00 -5.01 -4.27
N ARG A 78 9.30 -5.30 -4.41
CA ARG A 78 9.82 -6.66 -4.48
C ARG A 78 9.38 -7.50 -3.28
N MET A 79 9.46 -6.93 -2.07
CA MET A 79 9.01 -7.60 -0.85
C MET A 79 7.51 -7.90 -0.91
N LEU A 80 6.67 -6.91 -1.21
CA LEU A 80 5.21 -7.07 -1.32
C LEU A 80 4.82 -8.19 -2.30
N THR A 81 5.45 -8.18 -3.48
CA THR A 81 5.23 -9.20 -4.51
C THR A 81 5.64 -10.58 -4.03
N ASN A 82 6.82 -10.70 -3.40
CA ASN A 82 7.34 -11.99 -2.93
C ASN A 82 6.49 -12.63 -1.83
N ILE A 83 5.91 -11.83 -0.93
CA ILE A 83 5.03 -12.35 0.12
C ILE A 83 3.57 -12.50 -0.34
N GLY A 84 3.26 -12.04 -1.55
CA GLY A 84 1.94 -12.17 -2.18
C GLY A 84 0.87 -11.32 -1.48
N VAL A 85 1.17 -10.06 -1.18
CA VAL A 85 0.19 -9.13 -0.60
C VAL A 85 -0.94 -8.86 -1.57
N LYS A 86 -2.18 -8.93 -1.08
CA LYS A 86 -3.39 -8.59 -1.86
C LYS A 86 -4.13 -7.38 -1.30
N PHE A 87 -3.88 -7.02 -0.04
CA PHE A 87 -4.38 -5.78 0.55
C PHE A 87 -3.28 -5.11 1.36
N ALA A 88 -2.92 -3.87 1.01
CA ALA A 88 -2.01 -3.04 1.79
C ALA A 88 -2.78 -1.89 2.45
N GLY A 89 -2.94 -1.99 3.77
CA GLY A 89 -3.55 -0.95 4.60
C GLY A 89 -2.59 0.23 4.81
N ARG A 90 -3.16 1.44 4.90
CA ARG A 90 -2.41 2.69 5.16
C ARG A 90 -1.30 2.99 4.15
N ALA A 91 -1.48 2.56 2.90
CA ALA A 91 -0.52 2.77 1.82
C ALA A 91 -0.29 4.28 1.55
N ILE A 92 -1.35 5.07 1.61
CA ILE A 92 -1.27 6.52 1.86
C ILE A 92 -1.70 6.79 3.30
N TYR A 93 -0.93 7.62 3.99
CA TYR A 93 -1.17 8.03 5.37
C TYR A 93 -0.95 9.54 5.46
N MET A 94 -1.95 10.30 5.92
CA MET A 94 -1.82 11.73 6.17
C MET A 94 -2.52 12.13 7.46
N TRP A 95 -1.76 12.71 8.40
CA TRP A 95 -2.30 13.26 9.65
C TRP A 95 -2.40 14.79 9.54
N GLY A 96 -3.37 15.24 8.74
CA GLY A 96 -3.50 16.63 8.27
C GLY A 96 -2.45 17.03 7.22
N GLY A 97 -2.34 18.33 6.97
CA GLY A 97 -1.47 18.85 5.90
C GLY A 97 -2.10 18.66 4.52
N GLU A 98 -3.41 18.89 4.47
CA GLU A 98 -4.36 18.61 3.39
C GLU A 98 -3.93 19.22 2.06
N SER A 99 -3.31 20.41 2.10
CA SER A 99 -2.75 21.08 0.91
C SER A 99 -1.69 20.27 0.15
N ARG A 100 -1.07 19.27 0.80
CA ARG A 100 -0.02 18.43 0.20
C ARG A 100 -0.57 17.19 -0.50
N PHE A 101 -1.87 16.93 -0.40
CA PHE A 101 -2.46 15.67 -0.87
C PHE A 101 -2.29 15.47 -2.37
N ASP A 102 -2.56 16.49 -3.18
CA ASP A 102 -2.39 16.42 -4.65
C ASP A 102 -0.96 16.09 -5.05
N GLY A 103 0.02 16.72 -4.40
CA GLY A 103 1.44 16.45 -4.65
C GLY A 103 1.84 15.04 -4.19
N LEU A 104 1.26 14.52 -3.10
CA LEU A 104 1.44 13.13 -2.70
C LEU A 104 0.85 12.17 -3.74
N LEU A 105 -0.38 12.41 -4.20
CA LEU A 105 -1.01 11.58 -5.23
C LEU A 105 -0.21 11.58 -6.55
N ALA A 106 0.30 12.74 -6.97
CA ALA A 106 1.13 12.84 -8.17
C ALA A 106 2.39 11.95 -8.08
N ARG A 107 3.05 11.92 -6.92
CA ARG A 107 4.22 11.07 -6.65
C ARG A 107 3.87 9.60 -6.42
N ALA A 108 2.69 9.31 -5.86
CA ALA A 108 2.20 7.95 -5.65
C ALA A 108 1.84 7.23 -6.95
N ARG A 109 1.26 7.95 -7.94
CA ARG A 109 0.81 7.40 -9.23
C ARG A 109 1.83 6.47 -9.93
N PRO A 110 3.11 6.84 -10.13
CA PRO A 110 4.08 5.94 -10.75
C PRO A 110 4.35 4.67 -9.91
N ILE A 111 4.31 4.76 -8.58
CA ILE A 111 4.52 3.61 -7.69
C ILE A 111 3.33 2.66 -7.77
N VAL A 112 2.10 3.17 -7.75
CA VAL A 112 0.87 2.39 -7.96
C VAL A 112 0.95 1.62 -9.28
N LYS A 113 1.40 2.26 -10.37
CA LYS A 113 1.58 1.58 -11.66
C LYS A 113 2.59 0.43 -11.59
N LYS A 114 3.71 0.60 -10.89
CA LYS A 114 4.71 -0.47 -10.70
C LYS A 114 4.13 -1.63 -9.88
N ILE A 115 3.41 -1.32 -8.80
CA ILE A 115 2.75 -2.31 -7.95
C ILE A 115 1.70 -3.10 -8.76
N HIS A 116 0.82 -2.42 -9.49
CA HIS A 116 -0.21 -3.07 -10.30
C HIS A 116 0.34 -3.83 -11.51
N ALA A 117 1.51 -3.44 -12.03
CA ALA A 117 2.22 -4.24 -13.03
C ALA A 117 2.79 -5.54 -12.45
N ALA A 118 3.16 -5.55 -11.17
CA ALA A 118 3.63 -6.75 -10.47
C ALA A 118 2.47 -7.63 -10.00
N ASP A 119 1.37 -7.04 -9.56
CA ASP A 119 0.14 -7.74 -9.16
C ASP A 119 -1.09 -6.86 -9.43
N PRO A 120 -1.95 -7.19 -10.41
CA PRO A 120 -3.11 -6.38 -10.76
C PRO A 120 -4.25 -6.46 -9.73
N ASP A 121 -4.26 -7.47 -8.85
CA ASP A 121 -5.37 -7.67 -7.90
C ASP A 121 -5.17 -6.91 -6.59
N ILE A 122 -3.96 -6.39 -6.31
CA ILE A 122 -3.66 -5.76 -5.04
C ILE A 122 -4.47 -4.47 -4.83
N VAL A 123 -5.11 -4.38 -3.66
CA VAL A 123 -5.83 -3.20 -3.19
C VAL A 123 -4.90 -2.37 -2.30
N LEU A 124 -4.74 -1.09 -2.64
CA LEU A 124 -3.91 -0.12 -1.92
C LEU A 124 -4.84 0.89 -1.22
N GLN A 125 -4.84 0.89 0.11
CA GLN A 125 -5.73 1.76 0.88
C GLN A 125 -5.06 3.12 1.18
N ALA A 126 -5.73 4.21 0.81
CA ALA A 126 -5.47 5.52 1.38
C ALA A 126 -6.28 5.66 2.68
N ALA A 127 -5.60 5.95 3.79
CA ALA A 127 -6.25 6.10 5.08
C ALA A 127 -6.71 7.55 5.31
N ALA A 128 -8.00 7.73 5.56
CA ALA A 128 -8.56 8.94 6.15
C ALA A 128 -8.54 8.79 7.68
N PHE A 129 -8.10 9.83 8.38
CA PHE A 129 -7.93 9.83 9.83
C PHE A 129 -8.85 10.86 10.48
N GLU A 130 -9.04 10.71 11.80
CA GLU A 130 -9.87 11.55 12.65
C GLU A 130 -9.30 12.97 12.88
N ILE A 131 -8.75 13.62 11.86
CA ILE A 131 -8.11 14.93 11.95
C ILE A 131 -8.45 15.80 10.74
N VAL A 132 -8.83 17.05 11.04
CA VAL A 132 -8.80 18.17 10.10
C VAL A 132 -7.91 19.28 10.65
N SER A 133 -7.27 20.01 9.75
CA SER A 133 -6.54 21.23 10.07
C SER A 133 -7.09 22.42 9.28
N LYS A 134 -6.74 23.64 9.69
CA LYS A 134 -7.13 24.86 8.93
C LYS A 134 -6.71 24.83 7.46
N GLN A 135 -5.80 23.95 7.04
CA GLN A 135 -5.46 23.79 5.64
C GLN A 135 -6.61 23.26 4.78
N VAL A 136 -7.69 22.69 5.35
CA VAL A 136 -8.91 22.36 4.58
C VAL A 136 -9.48 23.59 3.88
N GLU A 137 -9.29 24.78 4.45
CA GLU A 137 -9.72 26.06 3.86
C GLU A 137 -8.93 26.41 2.58
N THR A 138 -7.90 25.64 2.22
CA THR A 138 -7.19 25.76 0.94
C THR A 138 -7.78 24.85 -0.14
N LEU A 139 -8.61 23.88 0.23
CA LEU A 139 -9.17 22.88 -0.67
C LEU A 139 -10.54 23.33 -1.16
N LYS A 140 -10.73 23.30 -2.48
CA LYS A 140 -12.02 23.55 -3.14
C LYS A 140 -12.96 22.38 -2.90
N VAL A 141 -14.22 22.66 -2.57
CA VAL A 141 -15.27 21.64 -2.55
C VAL A 141 -15.65 21.33 -4.01
N PRO A 142 -15.47 20.08 -4.49
CA PRO A 142 -15.80 19.74 -5.88
C PRO A 142 -17.30 19.83 -6.14
N LYS A 143 -17.70 20.26 -7.35
CA LYS A 143 -19.12 20.37 -7.73
C LYS A 143 -19.91 19.08 -7.47
N TRP A 144 -19.32 17.92 -7.78
CA TRP A 144 -20.00 16.64 -7.61
C TRP A 144 -20.41 16.36 -6.16
N VAL A 145 -19.72 16.95 -5.16
CA VAL A 145 -20.09 16.81 -3.75
C VAL A 145 -21.41 17.54 -3.49
N PHE A 146 -21.61 18.73 -4.04
CA PHE A 146 -22.90 19.44 -3.94
C PHE A 146 -24.02 18.63 -4.60
N ASP A 147 -23.75 18.04 -5.78
CA ASP A 147 -24.73 17.22 -6.49
C ASP A 147 -25.15 15.99 -5.68
N GLU A 148 -24.18 15.31 -5.02
CA GLU A 148 -24.43 14.13 -4.16
C GLU A 148 -25.29 14.47 -2.94
N PHE A 149 -25.11 15.66 -2.38
CA PHE A 149 -25.87 16.15 -1.22
C PHE A 149 -27.15 16.92 -1.61
N ALA A 150 -27.47 17.00 -2.90
CA ALA A 150 -28.60 17.77 -3.44
C ALA A 150 -28.59 19.26 -3.01
N LEU A 151 -27.42 19.88 -3.04
CA LEU A 151 -27.19 21.30 -2.71
C LEU A 151 -26.90 22.12 -3.97
N ASP A 152 -27.21 23.43 -3.91
CA ASP A 152 -26.79 24.36 -4.95
C ASP A 152 -25.27 24.51 -4.96
N PHE A 153 -24.65 24.52 -6.14
CA PHE A 153 -23.21 24.64 -6.26
C PHE A 153 -22.70 26.02 -5.83
N GLU A 154 -21.72 26.01 -4.93
CA GLU A 154 -20.96 27.20 -4.55
C GLU A 154 -19.47 27.00 -4.84
N ASN A 155 -18.83 27.98 -5.50
CA ASN A 155 -17.39 27.96 -5.74
C ASN A 155 -16.60 28.37 -4.49
N ARG A 156 -16.67 27.56 -3.43
CA ARG A 156 -16.02 27.79 -2.14
C ARG A 156 -15.01 26.71 -1.77
N ASN A 157 -14.26 26.99 -0.72
CA ASN A 157 -13.40 26.00 -0.06
C ASN A 157 -14.15 25.41 1.14
N PHE A 158 -13.58 24.37 1.74
CA PHE A 158 -14.07 23.87 3.03
C PHE A 158 -13.92 24.93 4.13
N ASP A 159 -14.79 24.88 5.13
CA ASP A 159 -14.76 25.74 6.33
C ASP A 159 -14.34 24.91 7.55
N TYR A 160 -13.17 25.22 8.11
CA TYR A 160 -12.62 24.48 9.23
C TYR A 160 -13.47 24.61 10.50
N GLU A 161 -13.99 25.80 10.81
CA GLU A 161 -14.72 26.03 12.06
C GLU A 161 -16.11 25.37 12.00
N ALA A 162 -16.72 25.31 10.80
CA ALA A 162 -17.98 24.61 10.58
C ALA A 162 -17.88 23.07 10.68
N MET A 163 -16.67 22.50 10.63
CA MET A 163 -16.41 21.07 10.88
C MET A 163 -16.27 20.71 12.37
N LEU A 164 -16.27 21.68 13.30
CA LEU A 164 -15.93 21.41 14.71
C LEU A 164 -17.13 21.09 15.60
N TYR A 165 -16.87 20.39 16.70
CA TYR A 165 -17.84 20.20 17.77
C TYR A 165 -18.21 21.55 18.42
N PRO A 166 -19.52 21.90 18.51
CA PRO A 166 -19.95 23.19 19.06
C PRO A 166 -19.59 23.43 20.53
N ASP A 167 -19.41 22.36 21.31
CA ASP A 167 -19.01 22.41 22.71
C ASP A 167 -17.49 22.55 22.92
N GLY A 168 -16.73 22.62 21.83
CA GLY A 168 -15.27 22.70 21.86
C GLY A 168 -14.56 21.36 22.10
N HIS A 169 -15.29 20.24 22.18
CA HIS A 169 -14.70 18.93 22.37
C HIS A 169 -13.69 18.60 21.26
N ARG A 170 -12.45 18.27 21.66
CA ARG A 170 -11.33 17.92 20.77
C ARG A 170 -10.96 19.01 19.74
N VAL A 171 -11.34 20.26 20.01
CA VAL A 171 -10.82 21.41 19.29
C VAL A 171 -9.36 21.62 19.68
N ASN A 172 -8.50 21.82 18.69
CA ASN A 172 -7.05 21.95 18.88
C ASN A 172 -6.39 20.75 19.59
N GLN A 173 -6.98 19.55 19.47
CA GLN A 173 -6.55 18.33 20.16
C GLN A 173 -5.05 18.03 20.03
N TRP A 174 -4.45 18.34 18.87
CA TRP A 174 -3.01 18.13 18.62
C TRP A 174 -2.19 19.41 18.67
N ARG A 175 -2.71 20.49 18.07
CA ARG A 175 -2.12 21.83 18.07
C ARG A 175 -3.18 22.85 17.64
N GLY A 176 -2.87 24.14 17.78
CA GLY A 176 -3.72 25.21 17.23
C GLY A 176 -4.04 24.99 15.75
N GLY A 177 -5.32 25.02 15.41
CA GLY A 177 -5.84 24.78 14.06
C GLY A 177 -5.81 23.32 13.62
N SER A 178 -5.87 22.37 14.55
CA SER A 178 -5.87 20.92 14.27
C SER A 178 -6.77 20.17 15.26
N SER A 179 -7.90 19.67 14.77
CA SER A 179 -9.00 19.15 15.60
C SER A 179 -9.56 17.84 15.08
N VAL A 180 -10.34 17.16 15.91
CA VAL A 180 -11.21 16.07 15.45
C VAL A 180 -12.47 16.70 14.84
N PRO A 181 -12.81 16.39 13.57
CA PRO A 181 -14.03 16.91 12.98
C PRO A 181 -15.27 16.22 13.56
N ASP A 182 -16.39 16.94 13.61
CA ASP A 182 -17.70 16.45 13.97
C ASP A 182 -18.40 15.87 12.73
N MET A 183 -18.35 14.54 12.60
CA MET A 183 -18.95 13.79 11.49
C MET A 183 -20.48 13.95 11.37
N SER A 184 -21.15 14.62 12.32
CA SER A 184 -22.57 14.97 12.21
C SER A 184 -22.83 16.27 11.45
N LYS A 185 -21.78 17.07 11.16
CA LYS A 185 -21.87 18.32 10.41
C LYS A 185 -21.88 18.03 8.91
N LEU A 186 -22.70 18.80 8.18
CA LEU A 186 -22.71 18.78 6.71
C LEU A 186 -21.34 19.11 6.10
N GLU A 187 -20.54 19.93 6.79
CA GLU A 187 -19.22 20.34 6.31
C GLU A 187 -18.17 19.22 6.39
N THR A 188 -18.42 18.14 7.16
CA THR A 188 -17.48 17.02 7.39
C THR A 188 -17.81 15.81 6.53
#